data_AF-A0A851M5W6-F1
#
_entry.id   AF-A0A851M5W6-F1
#
_cell.length_a   1.000
_cell.length_b   1.000
_cell.length_c   1.000
_cell.angle_alpha   90.00
_cell.angle_beta   90.00
_cell.angle_gamma   90.00
#
_symmetry.space_group_name_H-M   'P 1'
#
loop_
_entity.id
_entity.type
_entity.pdbx_description
1 polymer ?
#
loop_
_entity_poly.entity_id
_entity_poly.type
_entity_poly.pdbx_seq_one_letter_code
_entity_poly.pdbx_strand_id
1 'polypeptide(L)' 'GAGAATATGGDVAVSVPADVPCGAGQLHLECGRACGRTCADLRPDGAGSCPELEGLCVPGCDCPAGLVLAESGRCVPP' A
#
# COMPACT_ATOMS: atom_id res chain seq x y z
N GLY A 1 9.29 -31.83 8.43
CA GLY A 1 9.90 -30.98 9.45
C GLY A 1 9.45 -29.56 9.21
N ALA A 2 8.77 -28.94 10.16
CA ALA A 2 8.37 -27.54 10.11
C ALA A 2 8.97 -26.87 11.36
N GLY A 3 9.80 -25.85 11.14
CA GLY A 3 10.56 -25.18 12.18
C GLY A 3 9.67 -24.36 13.10
N ALA A 4 9.95 -24.42 14.40
CA ALA A 4 9.32 -23.58 15.42
C ALA A 4 10.01 -22.21 15.44
N ALA A 5 9.24 -21.13 15.26
CA ALA A 5 9.69 -19.78 15.56
C ALA A 5 9.28 -19.44 17.00
N THR A 6 10.25 -19.37 17.91
CA THR A 6 10.05 -18.91 19.28
C THR A 6 10.06 -17.38 19.31
N ALA A 7 8.95 -16.78 19.71
CA ALA A 7 8.85 -15.35 19.94
C ALA A 7 9.22 -15.02 21.40
N THR A 8 10.26 -14.22 21.59
CA THR A 8 10.60 -13.58 22.86
C THR A 8 10.55 -12.07 22.68
N GLY A 9 9.78 -11.40 23.54
CA GLY A 9 9.87 -9.96 23.75
C GLY A 9 8.53 -9.26 23.61
N GLY A 10 8.09 -8.62 24.69
CA GLY A 10 6.88 -7.82 24.70
C GLY A 10 7.11 -6.45 24.08
N ASP A 11 6.46 -6.22 22.96
CA ASP A 11 5.93 -4.94 22.54
C ASP A 11 4.41 -5.09 22.48
N VAL A 12 3.67 -4.02 22.74
CA VAL A 12 2.22 -4.02 22.50
C VAL A 12 2.06 -4.12 20.99
N ALA A 13 1.98 -5.33 20.48
CA ALA A 13 1.55 -5.60 19.12
C ALA A 13 0.15 -5.01 19.01
N VAL A 14 0.02 -3.82 18.43
CA VAL A 14 -1.21 -3.47 17.72
C VAL A 14 -1.34 -4.56 16.69
N SER A 15 -2.12 -5.59 17.01
CA SER A 15 -2.48 -6.66 16.12
C SER A 15 -3.27 -6.04 14.98
N VAL A 16 -2.58 -5.44 14.01
CA VAL A 16 -3.12 -5.19 12.69
C VAL A 16 -3.43 -6.59 12.18
N PRO A 17 -4.72 -6.97 12.02
CA PRO A 17 -5.03 -8.29 11.52
C PRO A 17 -4.34 -8.41 10.16
N ALA A 18 -3.56 -9.48 9.97
CA ALA A 18 -2.83 -9.79 8.73
C ALA A 18 -3.76 -10.05 7.51
N ASP A 19 -5.04 -9.73 7.67
CA ASP A 19 -6.13 -10.00 6.75
C ASP A 19 -7.19 -8.89 6.92
N VAL A 20 -6.82 -7.63 6.71
CA VAL A 20 -7.77 -6.75 6.02
C VAL A 20 -7.56 -7.04 4.55
N PRO A 21 -8.38 -7.91 3.92
CA PRO A 21 -8.29 -8.10 2.49
C PRO A 21 -8.46 -6.74 1.85
N CYS A 22 -7.43 -6.30 1.12
CA CYS A 22 -7.47 -5.02 0.43
C CYS A 22 -8.74 -4.94 -0.42
N GLY A 23 -9.47 -3.83 -0.30
CA GLY A 23 -10.77 -3.67 -0.92
C GLY A 23 -10.68 -3.44 -2.43
N ALA A 24 -11.78 -3.71 -3.14
CA ALA A 24 -12.08 -3.10 -4.44
C ALA A 24 -10.95 -3.12 -5.50
N GLY A 25 -10.22 -4.25 -5.59
CA GLY A 25 -9.18 -4.49 -6.60
C GLY A 25 -7.79 -3.99 -6.20
N GLN A 26 -7.61 -3.55 -4.95
CA GLN A 26 -6.32 -3.26 -4.38
C GLN A 26 -5.59 -4.57 -4.01
N LEU A 27 -4.26 -4.49 -3.96
CA LEU A 27 -3.38 -5.59 -3.58
C LEU A 27 -2.62 -5.18 -2.32
N HIS A 28 -2.39 -6.14 -1.42
CA HIS A 28 -1.50 -5.93 -0.30
C HIS A 28 -0.05 -5.97 -0.82
N LEU A 29 0.68 -4.88 -0.63
CA LEU A 29 2.07 -4.76 -1.02
C LEU A 29 2.91 -4.52 0.24
N GLU A 30 3.99 -5.26 0.41
CA GLU A 30 4.99 -5.00 1.47
C GLU A 30 5.81 -3.73 1.17
N CYS A 31 5.86 -3.33 -0.10
CA CYS A 31 6.60 -2.18 -0.61
C CYS A 31 5.81 -1.56 -1.77
N GLY A 32 4.78 -0.76 -1.44
CA GLY A 32 4.01 0.01 -2.42
C GLY A 32 4.49 1.46 -2.52
N ARG A 33 3.97 2.22 -3.49
CA ARG A 33 4.38 3.61 -3.73
C ARG A 33 4.18 4.50 -2.50
N ALA A 34 5.09 5.36 -2.08
CA ALA A 34 4.78 6.25 -0.95
C ALA A 34 3.71 7.33 -1.29
N CYS A 35 3.41 7.55 -2.58
CA CYS A 35 2.51 8.59 -3.05
C CYS A 35 2.06 8.35 -4.51
N GLY A 36 1.16 9.19 -5.04
CA GLY A 36 0.49 8.95 -6.33
C GLY A 36 -0.49 7.79 -6.25
N ARG A 37 -1.06 7.58 -5.05
CA ARG A 37 -1.98 6.48 -4.73
C ARG A 37 -3.40 6.79 -5.18
N THR A 38 -3.78 8.06 -5.13
CA THR A 38 -5.11 8.55 -5.50
C THR A 38 -5.03 9.54 -6.66
N CYS A 39 -6.13 9.74 -7.37
CA CYS A 39 -6.21 10.78 -8.41
C CYS A 39 -5.90 12.19 -7.88
N ALA A 40 -6.21 12.46 -6.60
CA ALA A 40 -5.95 13.77 -5.98
C ALA A 40 -4.44 14.02 -5.76
N ASP A 41 -3.66 12.96 -5.60
CA ASP A 41 -2.22 13.02 -5.36
C ASP A 41 -1.38 12.93 -6.64
N LEU A 42 -2.02 12.68 -7.79
CA LEU A 42 -1.36 12.58 -9.08
C LEU A 42 -1.14 13.93 -9.73
N ARG A 43 0.03 14.11 -10.31
CA ARG A 43 0.31 15.18 -11.27
C ARG A 43 -0.15 14.75 -12.67
N PRO A 44 -0.45 15.72 -13.57
CA PRO A 44 -0.92 15.45 -14.92
C PRO A 44 0.10 14.69 -15.81
N ASP A 45 1.36 14.58 -15.39
CA ASP A 45 2.40 13.76 -16.03
C ASP A 45 2.39 12.29 -15.56
N GLY A 46 1.47 11.91 -14.67
CA GLY A 46 1.33 10.54 -14.15
C GLY A 46 2.31 10.19 -13.03
N ALA A 47 3.19 11.13 -12.66
CA ALA A 47 3.99 11.02 -11.45
C ALA A 47 3.14 11.38 -10.21
N GLY A 48 3.44 10.77 -9.06
CA GLY A 48 2.93 11.29 -7.79
C GLY A 48 3.47 12.70 -7.55
N SER A 49 2.71 13.56 -6.87
CA SER A 49 3.07 14.97 -6.63
C SER A 49 4.27 15.21 -5.68
N CYS A 50 5.13 14.22 -5.47
CA CYS A 50 5.89 14.00 -4.23
C CYS A 50 7.30 13.45 -4.52
N PRO A 51 8.16 14.27 -5.15
CA PRO A 51 9.52 13.86 -5.52
C PRO A 51 10.39 13.49 -4.31
N GLU A 52 10.11 14.03 -3.12
CA GLU A 52 10.86 13.71 -1.90
C GLU A 52 10.59 12.29 -1.37
N LEU A 53 9.52 11.66 -1.84
CA LEU A 53 9.10 10.31 -1.47
C LEU A 53 9.41 9.31 -2.60
N GLU A 54 10.06 9.76 -3.66
CA GLU A 54 10.41 8.95 -4.82
C GLU A 54 11.49 7.93 -4.42
N GLY A 55 11.22 6.65 -4.66
CA GLY A 55 12.06 5.53 -4.21
C GLY A 55 11.81 5.06 -2.77
N LEU A 56 11.00 5.79 -1.98
CA LEU A 56 10.52 5.31 -0.70
C LEU A 56 9.28 4.44 -0.91
N CYS A 57 9.20 3.31 -0.19
CA CYS A 57 8.04 2.45 -0.23
C CYS A 57 7.49 2.17 1.16
N VAL A 58 6.18 1.97 1.22
CA VAL A 58 5.44 1.72 2.45
C VAL A 58 4.55 0.48 2.29
N PRO A 59 4.49 -0.39 3.30
CA PRO A 59 3.59 -1.54 3.29
C PRO A 59 2.13 -1.09 3.41
N GLY A 60 1.23 -1.78 2.71
CA GLY A 60 -0.21 -1.52 2.76
C GLY A 60 -0.95 -1.88 1.47
N CYS A 61 -2.22 -1.48 1.39
CA CYS A 61 -3.03 -1.68 0.19
C CYS A 61 -2.72 -0.65 -0.89
N ASP A 62 -2.42 -1.10 -2.10
CA ASP A 62 -2.20 -0.25 -3.28
C ASP A 62 -3.04 -0.72 -4.47
N CYS A 63 -3.24 0.17 -5.42
CA CYS A 63 -3.71 -0.22 -6.73
C CYS A 63 -2.57 -0.90 -7.52
N PRO A 64 -2.90 -1.87 -8.39
CA PRO A 64 -1.95 -2.44 -9.33
C PRO A 64 -1.27 -1.35 -10.17
N ALA A 65 -0.10 -1.68 -10.73
CA ALA A 65 0.63 -0.76 -11.61
C ALA A 65 -0.28 -0.22 -12.74
N GLY A 66 -0.22 1.09 -12.97
CA GLY A 66 -1.03 1.78 -13.98
C GLY A 66 -2.44 2.18 -13.53
N LEU A 67 -2.81 1.91 -12.27
CA LEU A 67 -4.09 2.33 -11.69
C LEU A 67 -3.89 3.19 -10.44
N VAL A 68 -4.93 3.96 -10.13
CA VAL A 68 -5.02 4.79 -8.94
C VAL A 68 -6.37 4.65 -8.25
N LEU A 69 -6.38 4.90 -6.95
CA LEU A 69 -7.57 4.82 -6.14
C LEU A 69 -8.44 6.05 -6.38
N ALA A 70 -9.62 5.84 -6.93
CA ALA A 70 -10.65 6.86 -6.98
C ALA A 70 -11.30 7.07 -5.61
N GLU A 71 -11.99 8.19 -5.43
CA GLU A 71 -12.81 8.47 -4.23
C GLU A 71 -13.90 7.40 -3.99
N SER A 72 -14.32 6.68 -5.05
CA SER A 72 -15.22 5.53 -4.94
C SER A 72 -14.60 4.30 -4.26
N GLY A 73 -13.31 4.36 -3.90
CA GLY A 73 -12.54 3.25 -3.35
C GLY A 73 -12.12 2.21 -4.39
N ARG A 74 -12.33 2.45 -5.69
CA ARG A 74 -11.95 1.52 -6.77
C ARG A 74 -10.67 1.95 -7.46
N CYS A 75 -9.87 0.97 -7.87
CA CYS A 75 -8.73 1.21 -8.75
C CYS A 75 -9.19 1.49 -10.18
N VAL A 76 -8.84 2.66 -10.70
CA VAL A 76 -9.23 3.16 -12.03
C VAL A 76 -7.99 3.71 -12.78
N PRO A 77 -8.06 3.85 -14.10
CA PRO A 77 -7.05 4.58 -14.85
C PRO A 77 -6.94 6.03 -14.34
N PRO A 78 -5.71 6.58 -14.26
CA PRO A 78 -5.44 7.93 -13.76
C PRO A 78 -5.97 9.04 -14.67
#